data_AF-A0A822BPW0-F1
#
_entry.id   AF-A0A822BPW0-F1
#
_cell.length_a   1.000
_cell.length_b   1.000
_cell.length_c   1.000
_cell.angle_alpha   90.00
_cell.angle_beta   90.00
_cell.angle_gamma   90.00
#
_symmetry.space_group_name_H-M   'P 1'
#
loop_
_entity.id
_entity.type
_entity.pdbx_description
1 polymer ?
#
loop_
_entity_poly.entity_id
_entity_poly.type
_entity_poly.pdbx_seq_one_letter_code
_entity_poly.pdbx_strand_id
1 'polypeptide(L)'
;FWRWWNEQSNDTRNAVKQLVNEGRLEFISGGWSMNDEAATHYNSIIDQHALGAEFLHDTFGDCARPKIGWQIDPFGHSREMASLMAQ
;
A
#
# COMPACT_ATOMS: atom_id res chain seq x y z
N PHE A 1 -5.01 -3.39 -6.48
CA PHE A 1 -6.29 -3.08 -5.82
C PHE A 1 -7.04 -1.93 -6.50
N TRP A 2 -6.37 -0.80 -6.78
CA TRP A 2 -6.93 0.37 -7.49
C TRP A 2 -7.84 0.04 -8.70
N ARG A 3 -7.35 -0.83 -9.60
CA ARG A 3 -8.13 -1.23 -10.79
C ARG A 3 -9.46 -1.89 -10.41
N TRP A 4 -9.40 -2.90 -9.55
CA TRP A 4 -10.59 -3.61 -9.08
C TRP A 4 -11.57 -2.62 -8.45
N TRP A 5 -11.09 -1.70 -7.60
CA TRP A 5 -11.92 -0.68 -6.95
C TRP A 5 -12.69 0.17 -7.96
N ASN A 6 -12.02 0.60 -9.03
CA ASN A 6 -12.63 1.42 -10.09
C ASN A 6 -13.72 0.69 -10.87
N GLU A 7 -13.65 -0.64 -10.95
CA GLU A 7 -14.62 -1.49 -11.64
C GLU A 7 -15.83 -1.88 -10.75
N GLN A 8 -15.80 -1.56 -9.45
CA GLN A 8 -16.86 -1.96 -8.51
C GLN A 8 -18.08 -1.00 -8.48
N SER A 9 -19.24 -1.56 -8.15
CA SER A 9 -20.46 -0.80 -7.83
C SER A 9 -20.35 -0.04 -6.50
N ASN A 10 -21.21 0.96 -6.30
CA ASN A 10 -21.26 1.73 -5.06
C ASN A 10 -21.54 0.86 -3.83
N ASP A 11 -22.40 -0.16 -3.96
CA ASP A 11 -22.72 -1.07 -2.84
C ASP A 11 -21.49 -1.86 -2.38
N THR A 12 -20.73 -2.44 -3.32
CA THR A 12 -19.49 -3.15 -3.00
C THR A 12 -18.45 -2.20 -2.41
N ARG A 13 -18.32 -0.98 -2.95
CA ARG A 13 -17.40 0.03 -2.42
C ARG A 13 -17.74 0.41 -0.98
N ASN A 14 -19.01 0.60 -0.66
CA ASN A 14 -19.47 0.91 0.69
C ASN A 14 -19.21 -0.25 1.66
N ALA A 15 -19.48 -1.49 1.23
CA ALA A 15 -19.19 -2.68 2.03
C ALA A 15 -17.70 -2.80 2.34
N VAL A 16 -16.81 -2.59 1.36
CA VAL A 16 -15.37 -2.65 1.61
C VAL A 16 -14.86 -1.49 2.48
N LYS A 17 -15.39 -0.28 2.31
CA LYS A 17 -15.10 0.83 3.24
C LYS A 17 -15.46 0.47 4.68
N GLN A 18 -16.61 -0.17 4.89
CA GLN A 18 -17.00 -0.65 6.22
C GLN A 18 -16.03 -1.69 6.76
N LEU A 19 -15.61 -2.67 5.94
CA LEU A 19 -14.64 -3.68 6.35
C LEU A 19 -13.29 -3.08 6.77
N VAL A 20 -12.83 -2.05 6.05
CA VAL A 20 -11.60 -1.33 6.37
C VAL A 20 -11.74 -0.56 7.68
N ASN A 21 -12.85 0.16 7.86
CA ASN A 21 -13.13 0.92 9.09
C ASN A 21 -13.28 0.00 10.32
N GLU A 22 -13.82 -1.20 10.14
CA GLU A 22 -13.92 -2.24 11.19
C GLU A 22 -12.59 -2.97 11.44
N GLY A 23 -11.55 -2.73 10.63
CA GLY A 23 -10.26 -3.42 10.72
C GLY A 23 -10.31 -4.89 10.29
N ARG A 24 -11.38 -5.31 9.59
CA ARG A 24 -11.52 -6.68 9.05
C ARG A 24 -10.75 -6.87 7.75
N LEU A 25 -10.46 -5.77 7.05
CA LEU A 25 -9.58 -5.72 5.89
C LEU A 25 -8.50 -4.67 6.13
N GLU A 26 -7.25 -5.11 6.21
CA GLU A 26 -6.08 -4.23 6.43
C GLU A 26 -5.20 -4.22 5.17
N PHE A 27 -4.70 -3.04 4.82
CA PHE A 27 -3.68 -2.89 3.78
C PHE A 27 -2.28 -2.92 4.42
N ILE A 28 -1.40 -3.75 3.87
CA ILE A 28 0.00 -3.89 4.29
C ILE A 28 0.91 -3.36 3.18
N SER A 29 2.08 -2.82 3.55
CA SER A 29 3.00 -2.03 2.70
C SER A 29 2.39 -0.76 2.10
N GLY A 30 1.24 -0.84 1.45
CA GLY A 30 0.51 0.29 0.84
C GLY A 30 1.13 0.88 -0.41
N GLY A 31 2.25 0.35 -0.89
CA GLY A 31 2.83 0.76 -2.17
C GLY A 31 2.01 0.30 -3.37
N TRP A 32 2.29 0.91 -4.52
CA TRP A 32 1.66 0.53 -5.79
C TRP A 32 1.98 -0.92 -6.18
N SER A 33 3.18 -1.38 -5.84
CA SER A 33 3.61 -2.77 -5.93
C SER A 33 4.52 -3.17 -4.76
N MET A 34 4.86 -4.45 -4.70
CA MET A 34 5.99 -4.94 -3.92
C MET A 34 7.25 -4.75 -4.78
N ASN A 35 7.96 -3.63 -4.59
CA ASN A 35 9.13 -3.29 -5.39
C ASN A 35 10.33 -4.19 -5.10
N ASP A 36 11.19 -4.40 -6.10
CA ASP A 36 12.50 -5.02 -5.90
C ASP A 36 13.38 -4.14 -4.99
N GLU A 37 14.35 -4.75 -4.32
CA GLU A 37 15.28 -4.10 -3.38
C GLU A 37 16.73 -4.07 -3.86
N ALA A 38 17.07 -4.73 -4.99
CA ALA A 38 18.45 -4.81 -5.50
C ALA A 38 18.77 -3.79 -6.60
N ALA A 39 17.85 -3.57 -7.54
CA ALA A 39 18.07 -2.79 -8.76
C ALA A 39 17.25 -1.49 -8.82
N THR A 40 16.44 -1.22 -7.79
CA THR A 40 15.57 -0.03 -7.74
C THR A 40 16.32 1.20 -7.22
N HIS A 41 15.98 2.37 -7.75
CA HIS A 41 16.47 3.65 -7.25
C HIS A 41 15.54 4.17 -6.15
N TYR A 42 16.10 4.70 -5.05
CA TYR A 42 15.32 5.11 -3.87
C TYR A 42 14.19 6.11 -4.19
N ASN A 43 14.41 7.07 -5.10
CA ASN A 43 13.35 7.97 -5.57
C ASN A 43 12.14 7.21 -6.13
N SER A 44 12.38 6.18 -6.95
CA SER A 44 11.29 5.38 -7.52
C SER A 44 10.57 4.53 -6.48
N ILE A 45 11.28 4.10 -5.43
CA ILE A 45 10.68 3.43 -4.27
C ILE A 45 9.73 4.40 -3.55
N ILE A 46 10.19 5.62 -3.28
CA ILE A 46 9.39 6.68 -2.64
C ILE A 46 8.15 7.00 -3.49
N ASP A 47 8.33 7.27 -4.78
CA ASP A 47 7.24 7.65 -5.68
C ASP A 47 6.15 6.56 -5.73
N GLN A 48 6.53 5.30 -5.85
CA GLN A 48 5.56 4.21 -5.94
C GLN A 48 4.86 3.94 -4.59
N HIS A 49 5.51 4.21 -3.45
CA HIS A 49 4.88 4.12 -2.12
C HIS A 49 3.94 5.28 -1.89
N ALA A 50 4.35 6.50 -2.26
CA ALA A 50 3.52 7.70 -2.17
C ALA A 50 2.24 7.56 -2.99
N LEU A 51 2.33 7.06 -4.23
CA LEU A 51 1.16 6.84 -5.09
C LEU A 51 0.14 5.88 -4.48
N GLY A 52 0.62 4.76 -3.90
CA GLY A 52 -0.25 3.80 -3.24
C GLY A 52 -0.86 4.36 -1.96
N ALA A 53 -0.08 5.07 -1.15
CA ALA A 53 -0.52 5.70 0.09
C ALA A 53 -1.57 6.79 -0.16
N GLU A 54 -1.39 7.64 -1.16
CA GLU A 54 -2.34 8.68 -1.57
C GLU A 54 -3.68 8.05 -1.97
N PHE A 55 -3.66 7.02 -2.82
CA PHE A 55 -4.88 6.31 -3.19
C PHE A 55 -5.62 5.73 -1.99
N LEU A 56 -4.91 5.09 -1.05
CA LEU A 56 -5.51 4.51 0.15
C LEU A 56 -6.11 5.58 1.06
N HIS A 57 -5.39 6.69 1.27
CA HIS A 57 -5.85 7.81 2.08
C HIS A 57 -7.12 8.45 1.49
N ASP A 58 -7.11 8.79 0.21
CA ASP A 58 -8.24 9.44 -0.45
C ASP A 58 -9.47 8.55 -0.52
N THR A 59 -9.27 7.23 -0.60
CA THR A 59 -10.38 6.27 -0.75
C THR A 59 -10.99 5.85 0.59
N PHE A 60 -10.16 5.62 1.61
CA PHE A 60 -10.54 4.95 2.85
C PHE A 60 -10.19 5.73 4.13
N GLY A 61 -9.44 6.83 4.02
CA GLY A 61 -9.01 7.65 5.16
C GLY A 61 -8.01 6.95 6.08
N ASP A 62 -7.96 7.41 7.33
CA ASP A 62 -6.92 7.02 8.30
C ASP A 62 -6.93 5.52 8.64
N CYS A 63 -8.08 4.85 8.57
CA CYS A 63 -8.19 3.42 8.88
C CYS A 63 -7.45 2.52 7.88
N ALA A 64 -7.16 3.01 6.67
CA ALA A 64 -6.42 2.27 5.65
C ALA A 64 -4.91 2.47 5.71
N ARG A 65 -4.40 3.34 6.59
CA ARG A 65 -2.96 3.60 6.68
C ARG A 65 -2.22 2.31 7.05
N PRO A 66 -1.33 1.79 6.19
CA PRO A 66 -0.55 0.61 6.51
C PRO A 66 0.33 0.85 7.74
N LYS A 67 0.41 -0.15 8.61
CA LYS A 67 1.21 -0.09 9.85
C LYS A 67 2.52 -0.87 9.75
N ILE A 68 2.63 -1.75 8.77
CA ILE A 68 3.77 -2.65 8.58
C ILE A 68 4.17 -2.70 7.10
N GLY A 69 5.47 -2.80 6.86
CA GLY A 69 6.02 -3.22 5.59
C GLY A 69 5.95 -4.74 5.45
N TRP A 70 5.63 -5.21 4.24
CA TRP A 70 5.50 -6.61 3.89
C TRP A 70 6.15 -6.87 2.53
N GLN A 71 7.34 -7.48 2.56
CA GLN A 71 8.20 -7.76 1.41
C GLN A 71 8.61 -9.24 1.50
N ILE A 72 7.84 -10.14 0.89
CA ILE A 72 8.03 -11.59 1.05
C ILE A 72 8.73 -12.27 -0.12
N ASP A 73 8.78 -11.61 -1.27
CA ASP A 73 9.27 -12.16 -2.53
C ASP A 73 10.39 -11.35 -3.23
N PRO A 74 10.91 -10.22 -2.69
CA PRO A 74 12.18 -9.69 -3.19
C PRO A 74 13.33 -10.67 -2.99
N PHE A 75 14.21 -10.80 -3.98
CA PHE A 75 15.37 -11.69 -3.92
C PHE A 75 16.54 -11.02 -3.17
N GLY A 76 16.40 -10.94 -1.86
CA GLY A 76 17.31 -10.23 -0.95
C GLY A 76 16.72 -8.89 -0.50
N HIS A 77 17.13 -8.44 0.70
CA HIS A 77 16.62 -7.22 1.31
C HIS A 77 17.72 -6.15 1.44
N SER A 78 17.34 -4.91 1.20
CA SER A 78 18.21 -3.75 1.29
C SER A 78 18.04 -3.03 2.63
N ARG A 79 19.14 -2.52 3.20
CA ARG A 79 19.08 -1.62 4.35
C ARG A 79 18.29 -0.34 4.03
N GLU A 80 18.34 0.09 2.76
CA GLU A 80 17.70 1.32 2.31
C GLU A 80 16.18 1.22 2.38
N MET A 81 15.59 0.09 1.98
CA MET A 81 14.15 -0.15 2.13
C MET A 81 13.70 -0.03 3.60
N ALA A 82 14.45 -0.62 4.53
CA ALA A 82 14.18 -0.47 5.96
C ALA A 82 14.30 0.98 6.43
N SER A 83 15.29 1.73 5.93
CA SER A 83 15.49 3.15 6.25
C SER A 83 14.38 4.04 5.70
N LEU A 84 13.86 3.75 4.51
CA LEU A 84 12.75 4.48 3.89
C LEU A 84 11.43 4.25 4.64
N MET A 85 11.17 3.02 5.05
CA MET A 85 9.94 2.66 5.78
C MET A 85 9.89 3.17 7.24
N ALA A 86 11.05 3.50 7.81
CA ALA A 86 11.15 3.97 9.20
C ALA A 86 11.01 5.49 9.36
N GLN A 87 11.02 6.26 8.26
CA GLN A 87 10.86 7.72 8.25
C GLN A 87 9.39 8.12 8.44
#